data_AF-A0A9W4U807-F1
#
_entry.id   AF-A0A9W4U807-F1
#
_cell.length_a   1.000
_cell.length_b   1.000
_cell.length_c   1.000
_cell.angle_alpha   90.00
_cell.angle_beta   90.00
_cell.angle_gamma   90.00
#
_symmetry.space_group_name_H-M   'P 1'
#
loop_
_entity.id
_entity.type
_entity.pdbx_description
1 polymer ?
#
loop_
_entity_poly.entity_id
_entity_poly.type
_entity_poly.pdbx_seq_one_letter_code
_entity_poly.pdbx_strand_id
1 'polypeptide(L)'
;MKLSALSSVVIFLSSTVSTVSANPVQQDTTCALISSGSEGCDFDPFHGQRRETLKKGLFIQPNCAIASGRNAAWSKRWAWIQARGCWVTEGVLNVGCVDVLPTCDGLGSDG
;
A
#
# COMPACT_ATOMS: atom_id res chain seq x y z
N MET A 1 -66.00 -41.82 2.77
CA MET A 1 -65.59 -40.43 2.50
C MET A 1 -64.28 -40.20 3.25
N LYS A 2 -63.15 -40.02 2.56
CA LYS A 2 -61.81 -39.91 3.16
C LYS A 2 -61.20 -38.62 2.60
N LEU A 3 -61.10 -37.57 3.42
CA LEU A 3 -60.47 -36.30 3.05
C LEU A 3 -58.96 -36.40 3.30
N SER A 4 -58.18 -36.22 2.24
CA SER A 4 -56.72 -36.13 2.31
C SER A 4 -56.33 -34.66 2.35
N ALA A 5 -55.68 -34.24 3.43
CA ALA A 5 -55.10 -32.90 3.57
C ALA A 5 -53.83 -32.79 2.71
N LEU A 6 -53.75 -31.76 1.87
CA LEU A 6 -52.56 -31.41 1.11
C LEU A 6 -51.73 -30.40 1.92
N SER A 7 -50.47 -30.76 2.14
CA SER A 7 -49.46 -30.00 2.88
C SER A 7 -48.84 -28.93 1.97
N SER A 8 -48.92 -27.66 2.36
CA SER A 8 -48.31 -26.54 1.65
C SER A 8 -46.81 -26.46 1.96
N VAL A 9 -45.97 -26.65 0.93
CA VAL A 9 -44.52 -26.43 1.01
C VAL A 9 -44.25 -24.95 0.79
N VAL A 10 -43.68 -24.28 1.79
CA VAL A 10 -43.19 -22.90 1.68
C VAL A 10 -41.76 -22.92 1.16
N ILE A 11 -41.54 -22.45 -0.07
CA ILE A 11 -40.21 -22.33 -0.69
C ILE A 11 -39.63 -20.97 -0.28
N PHE A 12 -38.61 -20.97 0.57
CA PHE A 12 -37.79 -19.79 0.86
C PHE A 12 -36.76 -19.62 -0.26
N LEU A 13 -36.94 -18.59 -1.10
CA LEU A 13 -35.94 -18.14 -2.07
C LEU A 13 -34.85 -17.35 -1.33
N SER A 14 -33.74 -18.01 -1.01
CA SER A 14 -32.56 -17.36 -0.45
C SER A 14 -31.82 -16.60 -1.55
N SER A 15 -31.96 -15.27 -1.57
CA SER A 15 -31.19 -14.37 -2.43
C SER A 15 -29.69 -14.47 -2.09
N THR A 16 -28.91 -15.12 -2.94
CA THR A 16 -27.45 -15.09 -2.85
C THR A 16 -26.96 -13.72 -3.32
N VAL A 17 -26.66 -12.83 -2.37
CA VAL A 17 -25.94 -11.59 -2.64
C VAL A 17 -24.48 -11.96 -2.89
N SER A 18 -24.06 -11.92 -4.16
CA SER A 18 -22.66 -12.04 -4.54
C SER A 18 -21.90 -10.81 -4.04
N THR A 19 -21.18 -10.93 -2.95
CA THR A 19 -20.22 -9.92 -2.52
C THR A 19 -19.05 -9.91 -3.51
N VAL A 20 -18.99 -8.89 -4.36
CA VAL A 20 -17.80 -8.60 -5.17
C VAL A 20 -16.70 -8.21 -4.17
N SER A 21 -15.75 -9.11 -3.97
CA SER A 21 -14.51 -8.82 -3.25
C SER A 21 -13.77 -7.76 -4.06
N ALA A 22 -13.82 -6.52 -3.59
CA ALA A 22 -12.99 -5.45 -4.11
C ALA A 22 -11.54 -5.79 -3.74
N ASN A 23 -10.84 -6.48 -4.63
CA ASN A 23 -9.38 -6.53 -4.57
C ASN A 23 -8.93 -5.07 -4.69
N PRO A 24 -8.24 -4.48 -3.68
CA PRO A 24 -7.70 -3.14 -3.82
C PRO A 24 -6.74 -3.18 -4.99
N VAL A 25 -7.14 -2.57 -6.11
CA VAL A 25 -6.26 -2.37 -7.25
C VAL A 25 -5.12 -1.52 -6.74
N GLN A 26 -3.93 -2.10 -6.61
CA GLN A 26 -2.70 -1.34 -6.40
C GLN A 26 -2.66 -0.30 -7.51
N GLN A 27 -2.88 0.96 -7.15
CA GLN A 27 -2.73 2.05 -8.10
C GLN A 27 -1.24 2.13 -8.41
N ASP A 28 -0.88 1.90 -9.68
CA ASP A 28 0.47 2.10 -10.21
C ASP A 28 0.85 3.58 -10.10
N THR A 29 1.22 3.99 -8.90
CA THR A 29 1.55 5.36 -8.57
C THR A 29 3.00 5.58 -8.97
N THR A 30 3.22 6.41 -10.00
CA THR A 30 4.57 6.81 -10.39
C THR A 30 4.91 8.13 -9.72
N CYS A 31 6.01 8.17 -8.99
CA CYS A 31 6.49 9.35 -8.29
C CYS A 31 7.84 9.82 -8.82
N ALA A 32 8.06 11.14 -8.82
CA ALA A 32 9.30 11.76 -9.23
C ALA A 32 10.14 12.14 -8.01
N LEU A 33 11.44 11.85 -8.05
CA LEU A 33 12.41 12.38 -7.10
C LEU A 33 12.71 13.85 -7.43
N ILE A 34 12.21 14.77 -6.59
CA ILE A 34 12.31 16.22 -6.77
C ILE A 34 13.43 16.88 -5.95
N SER A 35 14.04 16.15 -5.01
CA SER A 35 15.10 16.67 -4.13
C SER A 35 16.23 17.36 -4.91
N SER A 36 16.78 18.44 -4.36
CA SER A 36 17.89 19.19 -4.97
C SER A 36 19.21 18.41 -4.98
N GLY A 37 19.32 17.36 -4.15
CA GLY A 37 20.47 16.46 -4.07
C GLY A 37 20.15 15.01 -4.45
N SER A 38 21.12 14.14 -4.23
CA SER A 38 20.94 12.68 -4.36
C SER A 38 20.29 12.11 -3.11
N GLU A 39 19.24 11.31 -3.26
CA GLU A 39 18.52 10.74 -2.12
C GLU A 39 18.98 9.32 -1.78
N GLY A 40 18.77 8.95 -0.51
CA GLY A 40 18.89 7.59 -0.04
C GLY A 40 17.76 6.66 -0.35
N CYS A 41 18.10 5.55 -0.99
CA CYS A 41 17.33 4.33 -0.99
C CYS A 41 17.90 3.47 0.16
N ASP A 42 17.20 3.48 1.30
CA ASP A 42 17.63 2.89 2.56
C ASP A 42 17.07 1.47 2.72
N PHE A 43 17.80 0.57 3.41
CA PHE A 43 17.34 -0.81 3.67
C PHE A 43 16.06 -0.82 4.50
N ASP A 44 16.02 0.06 5.50
CA ASP A 44 14.87 0.25 6.37
C ASP A 44 14.78 1.74 6.79
N PRO A 45 13.59 2.21 7.16
CA PRO A 45 13.35 3.61 7.50
C PRO A 45 13.80 3.98 8.93
N PHE A 46 14.37 3.06 9.72
CA PHE A 46 14.69 3.26 11.14
C PHE A 46 16.20 3.32 11.44
N HIS A 47 17.02 2.47 10.83
CA HIS A 47 18.46 2.34 11.11
C HIS A 47 19.36 3.15 10.17
N GLY A 48 18.78 3.66 9.07
CA GLY A 48 19.48 4.53 8.11
C GLY A 48 20.68 3.91 7.41
N GLN A 49 20.65 2.59 7.27
CA GLN A 49 21.57 1.88 6.39
C GLN A 49 21.19 2.17 4.93
N ARG A 50 22.12 2.76 4.19
CA ARG A 50 21.95 3.10 2.77
C ARG A 50 22.18 1.86 1.90
N ARG A 51 21.23 1.51 1.04
CA ARG A 51 21.41 0.48 0.00
C ARG A 51 22.05 1.07 -1.25
N GLU A 52 21.50 2.17 -1.73
CA GLU A 52 22.02 2.88 -2.89
C GLU A 52 21.60 4.35 -2.87
N THR A 53 22.19 5.13 -3.77
CA THR A 53 21.89 6.54 -3.94
C THR A 53 21.10 6.74 -5.24
N LEU A 54 19.92 7.35 -5.13
CA LEU A 54 19.07 7.66 -6.27
C LEU A 54 19.37 9.05 -6.80
N LYS A 55 19.40 9.18 -8.13
CA LYS A 55 19.61 10.45 -8.81
C LYS A 55 18.31 11.27 -8.84
N LYS A 56 18.45 12.58 -8.76
CA LYS A 56 17.35 13.54 -9.01
C LYS A 56 16.70 13.27 -10.38
N GLY A 57 15.39 13.46 -10.46
CA GLY A 57 14.62 13.30 -11.70
C GLY A 57 14.33 11.85 -12.06
N LEU A 58 14.74 10.90 -11.21
CA LEU A 58 14.34 9.51 -11.34
C LEU A 58 12.85 9.38 -11.05
N PHE A 59 12.17 8.63 -11.92
CA PHE A 59 10.82 8.15 -11.66
C PHE A 59 10.89 6.80 -10.96
N ILE A 60 10.12 6.66 -9.88
CA ILE A 60 9.99 5.45 -9.10
C ILE A 60 8.53 5.03 -9.04
N GLN A 61 8.30 3.74 -8.88
CA GLN A 61 6.95 3.18 -8.69
C GLN A 61 6.88 2.56 -7.30
N PRO A 62 6.62 3.39 -6.27
CA PRO A 62 6.41 2.86 -4.94
C PRO A 62 5.11 2.07 -4.88
N ASN A 63 5.14 0.97 -4.16
CA ASN A 63 4.00 0.05 -4.07
C ASN A 63 3.22 0.17 -2.75
N CYS A 64 3.82 0.77 -1.72
CA CYS A 64 3.19 1.04 -0.44
C CYS A 64 3.97 2.09 0.35
N ALA A 65 3.39 2.52 1.48
CA ALA A 65 4.00 3.49 2.38
C ALA A 65 3.85 3.11 3.86
N ILE A 66 4.67 3.71 4.71
CA ILE A 66 4.48 3.67 6.17
C ILE A 66 4.59 5.07 6.78
N ALA A 67 3.91 5.30 7.90
CA ALA A 67 3.90 6.58 8.61
C ALA A 67 4.92 6.65 9.77
N SER A 68 5.83 5.68 9.84
CA SER A 68 6.80 5.54 10.93
C SER A 68 8.21 5.35 10.35
N GLY A 69 9.16 6.09 10.89
CA GLY A 69 10.55 6.05 10.46
C GLY A 69 11.33 7.16 11.16
N ARG A 70 12.63 7.23 10.91
CA ARG A 70 13.44 8.34 11.40
C ARG A 70 12.93 9.65 10.79
N ASN A 71 12.99 10.73 11.57
CA ASN A 71 12.66 12.06 11.06
C ASN A 71 13.78 12.52 10.13
N ALA A 72 13.67 12.21 8.84
CA ALA A 72 14.59 12.67 7.82
C ALA A 72 14.18 14.08 7.40
N ALA A 73 14.51 15.06 8.24
CA ALA A 73 14.39 16.50 8.08
C ALA A 73 12.99 17.10 7.74
N TRP A 74 12.05 16.37 7.13
CA TRP A 74 10.83 16.94 6.55
C TRP A 74 9.60 16.02 6.56
N SER A 75 9.73 14.71 6.76
CA SER A 75 8.56 13.80 6.88
C SER A 75 8.86 12.55 7.70
N LYS A 76 7.81 11.99 8.31
CA LYS A 76 7.79 10.66 8.95
C LYS A 76 7.26 9.56 8.02
N ARG A 77 6.85 9.92 6.79
CA ARG A 77 6.34 8.99 5.81
C ARG A 77 7.45 8.49 4.89
N TRP A 78 7.37 7.21 4.57
CA TRP A 78 8.34 6.51 3.74
C TRP A 78 7.61 5.68 2.69
N ALA A 79 8.17 5.63 1.48
CA ALA A 79 7.65 4.84 0.38
C ALA A 79 8.59 3.67 0.07
N TRP A 80 8.03 2.49 -0.11
CA TRP A 80 8.79 1.30 -0.48
C TRP A 80 8.86 1.17 -2.00
N ILE A 81 10.05 0.88 -2.54
CA ILE A 81 10.28 0.67 -3.96
C ILE A 81 10.63 -0.81 -4.18
N GLN A 82 9.62 -1.63 -4.49
CA GLN A 82 9.81 -3.08 -4.68
C GLN A 82 10.91 -3.43 -5.68
N ALA A 83 11.01 -2.72 -6.80
CA ALA A 83 12.03 -2.96 -7.82
C ALA A 83 13.48 -2.77 -7.33
N ARG A 84 13.66 -2.00 -6.25
CA ARG A 84 14.98 -1.67 -5.66
C ARG A 84 15.19 -2.30 -4.28
N GLY A 85 14.12 -2.78 -3.66
CA GLY A 85 14.17 -3.37 -2.32
C GLY A 85 14.63 -2.37 -1.26
N CYS A 86 14.11 -1.13 -1.30
CA CYS A 86 14.48 -0.07 -0.36
C CYS A 86 13.36 0.93 -0.10
N TRP A 87 13.58 1.74 0.93
CA TRP A 87 12.73 2.84 1.37
C TRP A 87 13.30 4.19 0.97
N VAL A 88 12.43 5.11 0.58
CA VAL A 88 12.74 6.52 0.36
C VAL A 88 11.81 7.40 1.17
N THR A 89 12.29 8.57 1.60
CA THR A 89 11.50 9.51 2.39
C THR A 89 10.48 10.22 1.51
N GLU A 90 9.30 10.54 2.05
CA GLU A 90 8.32 11.36 1.32
C GLU A 90 8.87 12.74 0.95
N GLY A 91 9.75 13.30 1.79
CA GLY A 91 10.28 14.65 1.64
C GLY A 91 11.08 14.88 0.35
N VAL A 92 11.47 13.82 -0.36
CA VAL A 92 12.18 13.90 -1.64
C VAL A 92 11.30 13.64 -2.86
N LEU A 93 10.05 13.26 -2.65
CA LEU A 93 9.10 12.91 -3.70
C LEU A 93 8.22 14.11 -4.02
N ASN A 94 7.62 14.11 -5.22
CA ASN A 94 6.60 15.09 -5.55
C ASN A 94 5.44 15.03 -4.53
N VAL A 95 4.90 16.20 -4.21
CA VAL A 95 3.83 16.38 -3.21
C VAL A 95 2.69 15.40 -3.46
N GLY A 96 2.20 14.77 -2.39
CA GLY A 96 1.06 13.86 -2.42
C GLY A 96 1.34 12.46 -2.95
N CYS A 97 2.58 12.18 -3.40
CA CYS A 97 2.95 10.86 -3.90
C CYS A 97 2.61 9.73 -2.91
N VAL A 98 2.92 9.94 -1.63
CA VAL A 98 2.85 8.88 -0.61
C VAL A 98 1.46 8.79 0.00
N ASP A 99 0.60 9.79 -0.19
CA ASP A 99 -0.73 9.91 0.43
C ASP A 99 -1.74 8.89 -0.12
N VAL A 100 -1.57 8.49 -1.38
CA VAL A 100 -2.47 7.55 -2.09
C VAL A 100 -2.02 6.10 -1.99
N LEU A 101 -0.82 5.85 -1.46
CA LEU A 101 -0.27 4.51 -1.35
C LEU A 101 -0.93 3.74 -0.19
N PRO A 102 -1.19 2.44 -0.36
CA PRO A 102 -1.65 1.61 0.75
C PRO A 102 -0.58 1.56 1.85
N THR A 103 -1.02 1.43 3.09
CA THR A 103 -0.11 1.22 4.22
C THR A 103 0.51 -0.17 4.11
N CYS A 104 1.84 -0.23 4.17
CA CYS A 104 2.54 -1.48 4.38
C CYS A 104 2.59 -1.79 5.87
N ASP A 105 2.44 -3.07 6.23
CA ASP A 105 2.82 -3.57 7.55
C ASP A 105 4.35 -3.59 7.59
N GLY A 106 4.92 -2.40 7.78
CA GLY A 106 6.33 -2.11 7.58
C GLY A 106 7.21 -3.10 8.32
N LEU A 107 8.01 -3.86 7.56
CA LEU A 107 9.08 -4.73 8.02
C LEU A 107 8.67 -6.05 8.67
N GLY A 108 7.38 -6.40 8.65
CA GLY A 108 6.89 -7.53 9.43
C GLY A 108 6.85 -7.16 10.90
N SER A 109 5.83 -7.63 11.60
CA SER A 109 5.97 -7.87 13.03
C SER A 109 7.20 -8.77 13.17
N ASP A 110 8.29 -8.30 13.77
CA ASP A 110 9.31 -9.21 14.25
C ASP A 110 8.57 -10.22 15.14
N GLY A 111 8.46 -11.47 14.66
CA GLY A 111 7.79 -12.55 15.36
C GLY A 111 8.45 -12.89 16.70
#